data_AF-A0A8S9SJJ4-F1
#
_entry.id   AF-A0A8S9SJJ4-F1
#
_cell.length_a   1.000
_cell.length_b   1.000
_cell.length_c   1.000
_cell.angle_alpha   90.00
_cell.angle_beta   90.00
_cell.angle_gamma   90.00
#
_symmetry.space_group_name_H-M   'P 1'
#
loop_
_entity.id
_entity.type
_entity.pdbx_description
1 polymer ?
#
loop_
_entity_poly.entity_id
_entity_poly.type
_entity_poly.pdbx_seq_one_letter_code
_entity_poly.pdbx_strand_id
1 'polypeptide(L)'
;MVSVDYRRPPEHPIPIPYDDSWTSLKWVFTHIAGCGPENWLNKHADFSKVFLAGDSAGANITHHMTMRAAKEKLSPHLSGSGISGIILVHPYFWSKTPVDDKDTTDVTTRSRSETLWRIASPNSKDGVDDPFINVVQAESVDISGLGCRKVLVMVAELDLLVRQDWCYAAKLERSGWKGEVEVMETEGEKHVFHLKNPDTEKAHELVKKFASFIKGD
;
A
#
# COMPACT_ATOMS: atom_id res chain seq x y z
N MET A 1 8.80 7.07 -13.53
CA MET A 1 8.47 6.31 -12.30
C MET A 1 9.75 6.18 -11.48
N VAL A 2 9.66 6.31 -10.17
CA VAL A 2 10.77 6.01 -9.25
C VAL A 2 10.43 4.69 -8.57
N SER A 3 11.21 3.63 -8.83
CA SER A 3 11.08 2.35 -8.14
C SER A 3 12.10 2.29 -7.01
N VAL A 4 11.64 2.07 -5.79
CA VAL A 4 12.50 2.10 -4.60
C VAL A 4 13.05 0.70 -4.31
N ASP A 5 14.38 0.55 -4.36
CA ASP A 5 15.06 -0.67 -3.93
C ASP A 5 15.38 -0.59 -2.43
N TYR A 6 14.34 -0.72 -1.60
CA TYR A 6 14.48 -0.67 -0.15
C TYR A 6 15.16 -1.95 0.37
N ARG A 7 15.86 -1.84 1.50
CA ARG A 7 16.44 -3.02 2.17
C ARG A 7 15.35 -3.94 2.69
N ARG A 8 15.56 -5.26 2.59
CA ARG A 8 14.54 -6.28 2.85
C ARG A 8 14.86 -7.12 4.09
N PRO A 9 13.83 -7.62 4.81
CA PRO A 9 14.01 -8.67 5.79
C PRO A 9 14.39 -10.01 5.13
N PRO A 10 15.05 -10.93 5.86
CA PRO A 10 15.41 -10.84 7.28
C PRO A 10 16.70 -10.05 7.58
N GLU A 11 17.54 -9.76 6.58
CA GLU A 11 18.83 -9.07 6.77
C GLU A 11 18.62 -7.65 7.33
N HIS A 12 17.53 -7.00 6.90
CA HIS A 12 17.11 -5.69 7.37
C HIS A 12 15.64 -5.73 7.82
N PRO A 13 15.38 -6.11 9.08
CA PRO A 13 14.01 -6.27 9.57
C PRO A 13 13.21 -4.97 9.64
N ILE A 14 11.90 -5.09 9.77
CA ILE A 14 10.99 -3.98 10.04
C ILE A 14 11.45 -3.23 11.30
N PRO A 15 11.52 -1.88 11.29
CA PRO A 15 10.93 -0.96 10.30
C PRO A 15 11.82 -0.50 9.15
N ILE A 16 13.02 -1.06 8.93
CA ILE A 16 14.00 -0.56 7.93
C ILE A 16 13.40 -0.35 6.51
N PRO A 17 12.62 -1.28 5.94
CA PRO A 17 12.00 -1.07 4.61
C PRO A 17 11.13 0.19 4.53
N TYR A 18 10.42 0.52 5.63
CA TYR A 18 9.56 1.70 5.70
C TYR A 18 10.39 2.99 5.81
N ASP A 19 11.50 2.97 6.55
CA ASP A 19 12.39 4.12 6.68
C ASP A 19 13.15 4.43 5.38
N ASP A 20 13.56 3.40 4.64
CA ASP A 20 14.16 3.55 3.31
C ASP A 20 13.15 4.13 2.31
N SER A 21 11.91 3.63 2.34
CA SER A 21 10.82 4.14 1.52
C SER A 21 10.47 5.59 1.87
N TRP A 22 10.48 5.94 3.16
CA TRP A 22 10.23 7.31 3.62
C TRP A 22 11.34 8.26 3.19
N THR A 23 12.60 7.82 3.30
CA THR A 23 13.76 8.59 2.86
C THR A 23 13.71 8.85 1.36
N SER A 24 13.35 7.83 0.58
CA SER A 24 13.19 7.93 -0.87
C SER A 24 12.06 8.88 -1.25
N LEU A 25 10.92 8.80 -0.56
CA LEU A 25 9.78 9.70 -0.78
C LEU A 25 10.16 11.17 -0.51
N LYS A 26 10.82 11.46 0.62
CA LYS A 26 11.34 12.79 0.91
C LYS A 26 12.31 13.28 -0.17
N TRP A 27 13.21 12.41 -0.62
CA TRP A 27 14.16 12.71 -1.69
C TRP A 27 13.44 13.08 -3.00
N VAL A 28 12.39 12.36 -3.39
CA VAL A 28 11.56 12.73 -4.57
C VAL A 28 11.02 14.16 -4.40
N PHE A 29 10.45 14.48 -3.25
CA PHE A 29 9.88 15.81 -2.98
C PHE A 29 10.91 16.95 -2.91
N THR A 30 12.22 16.68 -2.84
CA THR A 30 13.24 17.73 -3.02
C THR A 30 13.25 18.35 -4.42
N HIS A 31 12.63 17.68 -5.40
CA HIS A 31 12.53 18.14 -6.79
C HIS A 31 11.30 19.02 -7.05
N ILE A 32 10.44 19.26 -6.05
CA ILE A 32 9.17 19.96 -6.24
C ILE A 32 9.32 21.38 -6.80
N ALA A 33 10.43 22.04 -6.48
CA ALA A 33 10.77 23.37 -6.99
C ALA A 33 11.53 23.34 -8.34
N GLY A 34 11.66 22.16 -8.97
CA GLY A 34 12.40 21.98 -10.22
C GLY A 34 13.92 22.10 -10.11
N CYS A 35 14.46 22.03 -8.89
CA CYS A 35 15.88 22.23 -8.59
C CYS A 35 16.51 21.10 -7.76
N GLY A 36 15.89 19.93 -7.73
CA GLY A 36 16.44 18.76 -7.04
C GLY A 36 17.66 18.17 -7.76
N PRO A 37 18.32 17.17 -7.16
CA PRO A 37 19.54 16.56 -7.71
C PRO A 37 19.36 15.86 -9.07
N GLU A 38 18.16 15.35 -9.38
CA GLU A 38 17.89 14.62 -10.63
C GLU A 38 17.20 15.48 -11.68
N ASN A 39 17.94 15.73 -12.77
CA ASN A 39 17.47 16.55 -13.89
C ASN A 39 16.19 16.02 -14.54
N TRP A 40 16.01 14.70 -14.64
CA TRP A 40 14.83 14.15 -15.31
C TRP A 40 13.56 14.35 -14.46
N LEU A 41 13.65 14.29 -13.13
CA LEU A 41 12.53 14.62 -12.24
C LEU A 41 12.20 16.11 -12.34
N ASN A 42 13.21 16.99 -12.29
CA ASN A 42 12.99 18.43 -12.41
C ASN A 42 12.29 18.84 -13.72
N LYS A 43 12.59 18.14 -14.82
CA LYS A 43 12.06 18.47 -16.16
C LYS A 43 10.71 17.84 -16.46
N HIS A 44 10.42 16.66 -15.90
CA HIS A 44 9.31 15.84 -16.36
C HIS A 44 8.30 15.46 -15.28
N ALA A 45 8.62 15.61 -13.99
CA ALA A 45 7.68 15.27 -12.92
C ALA A 45 6.63 16.37 -12.75
N ASP A 46 5.36 15.98 -12.73
CA ASP A 46 4.25 16.83 -12.34
C ASP A 46 3.87 16.56 -10.88
N PHE A 47 4.32 17.43 -9.98
CA PHE A 47 4.04 17.31 -8.53
C PHE A 47 2.60 17.62 -8.16
N SER A 48 1.74 18.05 -9.10
CA SER A 48 0.29 18.09 -8.88
C SER A 48 -0.38 16.71 -9.04
N LYS A 49 0.37 15.72 -9.57
CA LYS A 49 -0.09 14.35 -9.88
C LYS A 49 0.87 13.30 -9.33
N VAL A 50 1.18 13.36 -8.03
CA VAL A 50 2.01 12.35 -7.37
C VAL A 50 1.16 11.15 -6.95
N PHE A 51 1.53 9.95 -7.37
CA PHE A 51 0.90 8.71 -6.97
C PHE A 51 1.93 7.78 -6.32
N LEU A 52 1.51 7.07 -5.26
CA LEU A 52 2.28 5.97 -4.69
C LEU A 52 1.60 4.65 -5.05
N ALA A 53 2.39 3.62 -5.30
CA ALA A 53 1.85 2.32 -5.65
C ALA A 53 2.78 1.21 -5.17
N GLY A 54 2.18 0.07 -4.86
CA GLY A 54 2.92 -1.16 -4.61
C GLY A 54 1.99 -2.36 -4.64
N ASP A 55 2.59 -3.55 -4.63
CA ASP A 55 1.92 -4.82 -4.54
C ASP A 55 2.29 -5.52 -3.23
N SER A 56 1.36 -6.28 -2.63
CA SER A 56 1.62 -7.08 -1.44
C SER A 56 2.25 -6.26 -0.29
N ALA A 57 3.45 -6.61 0.17
CA ALA A 57 4.20 -5.85 1.16
C ALA A 57 4.51 -4.40 0.71
N GLY A 58 4.68 -4.15 -0.59
CA GLY A 58 4.84 -2.81 -1.16
C GLY A 58 3.56 -1.97 -1.08
N ALA A 59 2.38 -2.59 -1.22
CA ALA A 59 1.10 -1.91 -0.98
C ALA A 59 0.93 -1.58 0.52
N ASN A 60 1.35 -2.48 1.41
CA ASN A 60 1.39 -2.18 2.84
C ASN A 60 2.30 -0.96 3.14
N ILE A 61 3.53 -0.94 2.59
CA ILE A 61 4.44 0.21 2.70
C ILE A 61 3.78 1.47 2.12
N THR A 62 3.12 1.38 0.96
CA THR A 62 2.42 2.50 0.31
C THR A 62 1.37 3.14 1.22
N HIS A 63 0.56 2.31 1.90
CA HIS A 63 -0.39 2.79 2.91
C HIS A 63 0.32 3.58 4.02
N HIS A 64 1.35 2.98 4.64
CA HIS A 64 2.06 3.61 5.76
C HIS A 64 2.81 4.87 5.37
N MET A 65 3.41 4.93 4.17
CA MET A 65 4.06 6.15 3.66
C MET A 65 3.05 7.28 3.48
N THR A 66 1.83 6.95 3.04
CA THR A 66 0.76 7.94 2.82
C THR A 66 0.19 8.45 4.14
N MET A 67 0.00 7.57 5.13
CA MET A 67 -0.35 7.96 6.50
C MET A 67 0.74 8.85 7.12
N ARG A 68 2.01 8.44 6.99
CA ARG A 68 3.17 9.19 7.50
C ARG A 68 3.30 10.55 6.83
N ALA A 69 3.03 10.65 5.53
CA ALA A 69 3.08 11.91 4.78
C ALA A 69 2.08 12.96 5.28
N ALA A 70 0.87 12.53 5.68
CA ALA A 70 -0.10 13.42 6.32
C ALA A 70 0.38 13.86 7.71
N LYS A 71 0.83 12.91 8.54
CA LYS A 71 1.22 13.14 9.93
C LYS A 71 2.46 14.03 10.06
N GLU A 72 3.49 13.75 9.26
CA GLU A 72 4.76 14.49 9.29
C GLU A 72 4.76 15.73 8.37
N LYS A 73 3.65 16.00 7.67
CA LYS A 73 3.51 17.11 6.71
C LYS A 73 4.65 17.12 5.69
N LEU A 74 4.75 16.03 4.90
CA LEU A 74 5.82 15.79 3.92
C LEU A 74 6.21 17.03 3.10
N SER A 75 5.22 17.81 2.67
CA SER A 75 5.40 19.10 1.99
C SER A 75 4.63 20.19 2.71
N PRO A 76 5.21 20.87 3.72
CA PRO A 76 4.51 21.86 4.54
C PRO A 76 3.95 23.04 3.75
N HIS A 77 4.50 23.30 2.56
CA HIS A 77 4.10 24.38 1.67
C HIS A 77 2.91 24.03 0.77
N LEU A 78 2.51 22.76 0.71
CA LEU A 78 1.34 22.32 -0.04
C LEU A 78 0.12 22.20 0.89
N SER A 79 -1.06 22.39 0.31
CA SER A 79 -2.30 21.98 0.98
C SER A 79 -2.37 20.45 1.00
N GLY A 80 -2.08 19.83 2.14
CA GLY A 80 -2.08 18.37 2.32
C GLY A 80 -0.69 17.74 2.18
N SER A 81 -0.63 16.44 1.89
CA SER A 81 0.64 15.70 1.82
C SER A 81 1.42 15.90 0.50
N GLY A 82 0.75 16.39 -0.55
CA GLY A 82 1.25 16.41 -1.93
C GLY A 82 0.99 15.12 -2.71
N ILE A 83 0.41 14.09 -2.10
CA ILE A 83 0.06 12.81 -2.76
C ILE A 83 -1.38 12.89 -3.28
N SER A 84 -1.54 12.71 -4.59
CA SER A 84 -2.85 12.75 -5.26
C SER A 84 -3.65 11.46 -5.05
N GLY A 85 -2.99 10.31 -5.08
CA GLY A 85 -3.64 9.03 -4.81
C GLY A 85 -2.67 7.88 -4.58
N ILE A 86 -3.21 6.74 -4.16
CA ILE A 86 -2.46 5.50 -4.00
C ILE A 86 -3.11 4.32 -4.70
N ILE A 87 -2.29 3.37 -5.14
CA ILE A 87 -2.74 2.10 -5.72
C ILE A 87 -2.19 0.96 -4.85
N LEU A 88 -3.09 0.16 -4.31
CA LEU A 88 -2.80 -0.96 -3.43
C LEU A 88 -3.15 -2.25 -4.15
N VAL A 89 -2.15 -2.96 -4.66
CA VAL A 89 -2.38 -4.24 -5.35
C VAL A 89 -2.22 -5.38 -4.36
N HIS A 90 -3.30 -6.06 -4.01
CA HIS A 90 -3.32 -7.17 -3.05
C HIS A 90 -2.59 -6.84 -1.72
N PRO A 91 -2.95 -5.75 -1.01
CA PRO A 91 -2.18 -5.27 0.13
C PRO A 91 -1.96 -6.32 1.23
N TYR A 92 -0.71 -6.42 1.69
CA TYR A 92 -0.33 -7.33 2.77
C TYR A 92 -0.77 -6.80 4.15
N PHE A 93 -2.09 -6.82 4.37
CA PHE A 93 -2.71 -6.64 5.68
C PHE A 93 -3.10 -7.99 6.26
N TRP A 94 -2.97 -8.13 7.57
CA TRP A 94 -3.30 -9.36 8.27
C TRP A 94 -3.63 -9.08 9.72
N SER A 95 -4.50 -9.91 10.28
CA SER A 95 -4.92 -9.86 11.67
C SER A 95 -4.84 -11.25 12.27
N LYS A 96 -4.68 -11.35 13.58
CA LYS A 96 -4.60 -12.66 14.26
C LYS A 96 -5.87 -13.49 14.08
N THR A 97 -7.02 -12.87 14.26
CA THR A 97 -8.34 -13.47 14.02
C THR A 97 -8.84 -13.18 12.61
N PRO A 98 -9.74 -14.03 12.05
CA PRO A 98 -10.42 -13.74 10.79
C PRO A 98 -11.12 -12.36 10.82
N VAL A 99 -11.10 -11.60 9.71
CA VAL A 99 -11.74 -10.26 9.63
C VAL A 99 -13.26 -10.31 9.54
N ASP A 100 -13.77 -11.39 8.99
CA ASP A 100 -15.19 -11.69 8.89
C ASP A 100 -15.39 -13.21 8.78
N ASP A 101 -16.63 -13.62 8.56
CA ASP A 101 -17.04 -15.02 8.41
C ASP A 101 -16.55 -15.68 7.12
N LYS A 102 -16.08 -14.89 6.15
CA LYS A 102 -15.58 -15.37 4.85
C LYS A 102 -14.06 -15.47 4.82
N ASP A 103 -13.36 -14.90 5.81
CA ASP A 103 -11.92 -14.97 5.91
C ASP A 103 -11.47 -16.39 6.33
N THR A 104 -10.27 -16.76 5.93
CA THR A 104 -9.78 -18.12 6.15
C THR A 104 -9.66 -18.43 7.63
N THR A 105 -10.21 -19.57 8.03
CA THR A 105 -10.07 -20.15 9.37
C THR A 105 -9.07 -21.30 9.40
N ASP A 106 -8.47 -21.65 8.24
CA ASP A 106 -7.51 -22.74 8.13
C ASP A 106 -6.24 -22.44 8.93
N VAL A 107 -6.02 -23.22 9.98
CA VAL A 107 -4.95 -23.00 10.96
C VAL A 107 -3.57 -23.00 10.31
N THR A 108 -3.33 -23.89 9.35
CA THR A 108 -2.04 -24.00 8.66
C THR A 108 -1.75 -22.77 7.82
N THR A 109 -2.74 -22.30 7.07
CA THR A 109 -2.64 -21.11 6.23
C THR A 109 -2.41 -19.86 7.07
N ARG A 110 -3.18 -19.68 8.15
CA ARG A 110 -3.01 -18.53 9.05
C ARG A 110 -1.63 -18.53 9.73
N SER A 111 -1.19 -19.69 10.24
CA SER A 111 0.12 -19.85 10.86
C SER A 111 1.29 -19.54 9.92
N ARG A 112 1.12 -19.81 8.61
CA ARG A 112 2.11 -19.43 7.59
C ARG A 112 2.24 -17.92 7.45
N SER A 113 1.13 -17.18 7.37
CA SER A 113 1.15 -15.71 7.35
C SER A 113 1.79 -15.12 8.60
N GLU A 114 1.47 -15.67 9.77
CA GLU A 114 2.08 -15.27 11.04
C GLU A 114 3.60 -15.50 11.08
N THR A 115 4.04 -16.63 10.52
CA THR A 115 5.47 -16.95 10.44
C THR A 115 6.21 -16.00 9.48
N LEU A 116 5.61 -15.67 8.34
CA LEU A 116 6.20 -14.68 7.41
C LEU A 116 6.35 -13.32 8.08
N TRP A 117 5.33 -12.86 8.81
CA TRP A 117 5.43 -11.61 9.56
C TRP A 117 6.49 -11.66 10.66
N ARG A 118 6.60 -12.77 11.40
CA ARG A 118 7.64 -12.95 12.42
C ARG A 118 9.06 -12.92 11.84
N ILE A 119 9.26 -13.42 10.62
CA ILE A 119 10.54 -13.31 9.92
C ILE A 119 10.82 -11.86 9.52
N ALA A 120 9.80 -11.14 9.05
CA ALA A 120 9.93 -9.75 8.62
C ALA A 120 10.13 -8.76 9.79
N SER A 121 9.46 -9.03 10.93
CA SER A 121 9.45 -8.20 12.14
C SER A 121 9.76 -9.05 13.39
N PRO A 122 10.98 -9.60 13.50
CA PRO A 122 11.38 -10.48 14.61
C PRO A 122 11.37 -9.78 15.97
N ASN A 123 11.39 -8.44 15.97
CA ASN A 123 11.36 -7.61 17.17
C ASN A 123 9.95 -7.10 17.51
N SER A 124 8.92 -7.47 16.73
CA SER A 124 7.54 -7.09 17.05
C SER A 124 7.10 -7.74 18.36
N LYS A 125 6.54 -6.94 19.27
CA LYS A 125 6.00 -7.43 20.54
C LYS A 125 4.63 -8.07 20.37
N ASP A 126 3.89 -7.61 19.38
CA ASP A 126 2.48 -7.95 19.16
C ASP A 126 2.31 -8.99 18.04
N GLY A 127 3.40 -9.37 17.36
CA GLY A 127 3.34 -10.31 16.26
C GLY A 127 2.40 -9.79 15.17
N VAL A 128 1.45 -10.61 14.71
CA VAL A 128 0.49 -10.17 13.68
C VAL A 128 -0.60 -9.23 14.20
N ASP A 129 -0.64 -8.91 15.49
CA ASP A 129 -1.47 -7.83 16.00
C ASP A 129 -0.78 -6.46 15.90
N ASP A 130 0.47 -6.41 15.42
CA ASP A 130 1.23 -5.18 15.20
C ASP A 130 0.51 -4.23 14.21
N PRO A 131 0.35 -2.93 14.54
CA PRO A 131 -0.31 -1.95 13.68
C PRO A 131 0.27 -1.82 12.26
N PHE A 132 1.53 -2.25 12.03
CA PHE A 132 2.08 -2.27 10.68
C PHE A 132 1.37 -3.26 9.76
N ILE A 133 0.88 -4.41 10.28
CA ILE A 133 0.20 -5.44 9.49
C ILE A 133 -1.30 -5.48 9.78
N ASN A 134 -1.72 -5.29 11.04
CA ASN A 134 -3.11 -5.29 11.47
C ASN A 134 -3.78 -3.93 11.23
N VAL A 135 -3.83 -3.51 9.97
CA VAL A 135 -4.41 -2.21 9.57
C VAL A 135 -5.94 -2.25 9.65
N VAL A 136 -6.55 -3.40 9.38
CA VAL A 136 -8.01 -3.53 9.28
C VAL A 136 -8.66 -3.65 10.65
N GLN A 137 -8.26 -4.61 11.50
CA GLN A 137 -8.96 -4.86 12.77
C GLN A 137 -8.46 -4.04 13.95
N ALA A 138 -7.20 -3.60 13.96
CA ALA A 138 -6.68 -2.87 15.11
C ALA A 138 -7.43 -1.55 15.32
N GLU A 139 -8.03 -1.39 16.51
CA GLU A 139 -8.74 -0.17 16.92
C GLU A 139 -7.80 1.03 17.04
N SER A 140 -6.53 0.79 17.36
CA SER A 140 -5.48 1.81 17.45
C SER A 140 -5.10 2.41 16.09
N VAL A 141 -5.49 1.77 14.99
CA VAL A 141 -5.19 2.22 13.63
C VAL A 141 -6.36 3.04 13.09
N ASP A 142 -6.23 4.37 13.25
CA ASP A 142 -7.08 5.35 12.57
C ASP A 142 -6.55 5.62 11.15
N ILE A 143 -7.38 5.35 10.14
CA ILE A 143 -7.07 5.59 8.72
C ILE A 143 -7.82 6.80 8.14
N SER A 144 -8.57 7.55 8.95
CA SER A 144 -9.32 8.73 8.52
C SER A 144 -8.40 9.88 8.05
N GLY A 145 -7.17 9.90 8.57
CA GLY A 145 -6.11 10.85 8.23
C GLY A 145 -5.26 10.47 7.01
N LEU A 146 -5.69 9.53 6.17
CA LEU A 146 -4.93 9.10 4.99
C LEU A 146 -4.64 10.29 4.06
N GLY A 147 -3.35 10.55 3.82
CA GLY A 147 -2.86 11.77 3.20
C GLY A 147 -3.12 11.98 1.72
N CYS A 148 -4.00 11.22 1.08
CA CYS A 148 -4.28 11.34 -0.36
C CYS A 148 -5.77 11.55 -0.63
N ARG A 149 -6.14 11.75 -1.90
CA ARG A 149 -7.54 11.99 -2.30
C ARG A 149 -8.20 10.81 -3.00
N LYS A 150 -7.42 9.89 -3.53
CA LYS A 150 -7.91 8.72 -4.28
C LYS A 150 -7.17 7.46 -3.85
N VAL A 151 -7.89 6.37 -3.66
CA VAL A 151 -7.33 5.05 -3.37
C VAL A 151 -7.93 4.06 -4.35
N LEU A 152 -7.06 3.32 -5.06
CA LEU A 152 -7.45 2.14 -5.82
C LEU A 152 -6.99 0.90 -5.06
N VAL A 153 -7.92 0.02 -4.69
CA VAL A 153 -7.62 -1.30 -4.13
C VAL A 153 -7.85 -2.34 -5.23
N MET A 154 -6.81 -3.06 -5.60
CA MET A 154 -6.89 -4.13 -6.61
C MET A 154 -6.85 -5.48 -5.89
N VAL A 155 -7.90 -6.26 -6.08
CA VAL A 155 -8.20 -7.49 -5.33
C VAL A 155 -8.14 -8.68 -6.28
N ALA A 156 -7.68 -9.83 -5.78
CA ALA A 156 -7.72 -11.10 -6.50
C ALA A 156 -8.62 -12.07 -5.74
N GLU A 157 -9.62 -12.65 -6.42
CA GLU A 157 -10.67 -13.44 -5.78
C GLU A 157 -10.13 -14.64 -4.98
N LEU A 158 -9.10 -15.31 -5.50
CA LEU A 158 -8.50 -16.50 -4.90
C LEU A 158 -7.27 -16.16 -4.04
N ASP A 159 -7.08 -14.88 -3.70
CA ASP A 159 -6.02 -14.45 -2.79
C ASP A 159 -6.34 -14.84 -1.34
N LEU A 160 -5.30 -15.19 -0.59
CA LEU A 160 -5.37 -15.33 0.86
C LEU A 160 -5.78 -14.01 1.54
N LEU A 161 -5.40 -12.87 0.96
CA LEU A 161 -5.62 -11.55 1.54
C LEU A 161 -6.96 -10.91 1.10
N VAL A 162 -7.72 -11.58 0.22
CA VAL A 162 -8.93 -11.04 -0.42
C VAL A 162 -9.91 -10.39 0.56
N ARG A 163 -10.13 -11.01 1.72
CA ARG A 163 -11.05 -10.48 2.74
C ARG A 163 -10.47 -9.25 3.45
N GLN A 164 -9.16 -9.24 3.71
CA GLN A 164 -8.47 -8.08 4.27
C GLN A 164 -8.58 -6.88 3.33
N ASP A 165 -8.44 -7.10 2.02
CA ASP A 165 -8.53 -6.04 1.00
C ASP A 165 -9.93 -5.41 0.94
N TRP A 166 -10.98 -6.25 0.87
CA TRP A 166 -12.37 -5.80 0.91
C TRP A 166 -12.70 -5.05 2.21
N CYS A 167 -12.27 -5.59 3.36
CA CYS A 167 -12.51 -4.95 4.65
C CYS A 167 -11.70 -3.66 4.82
N TYR A 168 -10.51 -3.54 4.23
CA TYR A 168 -9.74 -2.30 4.21
C TYR A 168 -10.49 -1.19 3.45
N ALA A 169 -10.99 -1.50 2.24
CA ALA A 169 -11.78 -0.55 1.45
C ALA A 169 -13.03 -0.08 2.23
N ALA A 170 -13.77 -1.02 2.81
CA ALA A 170 -14.94 -0.70 3.64
C ALA A 170 -14.59 0.09 4.92
N LYS A 171 -13.46 -0.21 5.57
CA LYS A 171 -12.98 0.56 6.73
C LYS A 171 -12.68 2.00 6.32
N LEU A 172 -12.07 2.21 5.16
CA LEU A 172 -11.70 3.54 4.68
C LEU A 172 -12.94 4.39 4.40
N GLU A 173 -13.96 3.82 3.74
CA GLU A 173 -15.25 4.49 3.51
C GLU A 173 -15.95 4.89 4.83
N ARG A 174 -15.88 4.05 5.87
CA ARG A 174 -16.51 4.29 7.17
C ARG A 174 -15.68 5.16 8.11
N SER A 175 -14.38 5.33 7.84
CA SER A 175 -13.44 6.06 8.71
C SER A 175 -13.70 7.56 8.78
N GLY A 176 -14.49 8.12 7.85
CA GLY A 176 -14.67 9.55 7.70
C GLY A 176 -13.60 10.24 6.85
N TRP A 177 -12.65 9.47 6.30
CA TRP A 177 -11.75 9.94 5.23
C TRP A 177 -12.57 10.55 4.08
N LYS A 178 -12.06 11.65 3.50
CA LYS A 178 -12.80 12.49 2.55
C LYS A 178 -12.44 12.25 1.09
N GLY A 179 -11.65 11.22 0.80
CA GLY A 179 -11.28 10.85 -0.55
C GLY A 179 -12.23 9.84 -1.19
N GLU A 180 -11.88 9.40 -2.39
CA GLU A 180 -12.60 8.40 -3.17
C GLU A 180 -11.87 7.05 -3.10
N VAL A 181 -12.61 5.99 -2.78
CA VAL A 181 -12.13 4.61 -2.84
C VAL A 181 -12.71 3.96 -4.08
N GLU A 182 -11.85 3.33 -4.87
CA GLU A 182 -12.23 2.45 -5.96
C GLU A 182 -11.68 1.05 -5.70
N VAL A 183 -12.48 0.03 -6.00
CA VAL A 183 -12.09 -1.39 -5.86
C VAL A 183 -12.23 -2.06 -7.22
N MET A 184 -11.19 -2.78 -7.64
CA MET A 184 -11.23 -3.69 -8.80
C MET A 184 -10.91 -5.10 -8.33
N GLU A 185 -11.87 -6.00 -8.39
CA GLU A 185 -11.64 -7.42 -8.17
C GLU A 185 -11.36 -8.14 -9.49
N THR A 186 -10.37 -9.03 -9.48
CA THR A 186 -10.06 -9.93 -10.60
C THR A 186 -10.48 -11.35 -10.25
N GLU A 187 -11.55 -11.83 -10.88
CA GLU A 187 -12.10 -13.18 -10.70
C GLU A 187 -11.07 -14.26 -11.06
N GLY A 188 -11.05 -15.38 -10.34
CA GLY A 188 -10.25 -16.58 -10.62
C GLY A 188 -8.73 -16.42 -10.48
N GLU A 189 -8.24 -15.26 -10.08
CA GLU A 189 -6.81 -14.98 -9.96
C GLU A 189 -6.32 -15.06 -8.52
N LYS A 190 -5.01 -15.30 -8.37
CA LYS A 190 -4.32 -15.44 -7.07
C LYS A 190 -3.45 -14.23 -6.76
N HIS A 191 -2.92 -14.19 -5.55
CA HIS A 191 -1.96 -13.19 -5.09
C HIS A 191 -0.87 -12.87 -6.13
N VAL A 192 -0.79 -11.59 -6.49
CA VAL A 192 0.17 -10.97 -7.44
C VAL A 192 0.27 -11.70 -8.79
N PHE A 193 -0.86 -12.22 -9.29
CA PHE A 193 -0.90 -12.94 -10.58
C PHE A 193 -0.27 -12.16 -11.74
N HIS A 194 -0.46 -10.83 -11.80
CA HIS A 194 0.08 -9.97 -12.84
C HIS A 194 1.63 -9.94 -12.90
N LEU A 195 2.32 -10.25 -11.80
CA LEU A 195 3.78 -10.38 -11.78
C LEU A 195 4.24 -11.79 -12.16
N LYS A 196 3.41 -12.81 -11.86
CA LYS A 196 3.74 -14.22 -12.12
C LYS A 196 3.47 -14.62 -13.57
N ASN A 197 2.35 -14.14 -14.12
CA ASN A 197 1.84 -14.45 -15.45
C ASN A 197 1.44 -13.14 -16.16
N PRO A 198 2.42 -12.30 -16.56
CA PRO A 198 2.15 -10.94 -17.06
C PRO A 198 1.44 -10.90 -18.42
N ASP A 199 1.53 -11.96 -19.22
CA ASP A 199 1.03 -11.99 -20.60
C ASP A 199 -0.46 -12.39 -20.69
N THR A 200 -1.14 -12.58 -19.56
CA THR A 200 -2.57 -12.95 -19.55
C THR A 200 -3.45 -11.72 -19.81
N GLU A 201 -4.66 -11.96 -20.34
CA GLU A 201 -5.65 -10.90 -20.55
C GLU A 201 -5.97 -10.16 -19.24
N LYS A 202 -6.18 -10.92 -18.15
CA LYS A 202 -6.44 -10.36 -16.82
C LYS A 202 -5.28 -9.53 -16.27
N ALA A 203 -4.03 -9.93 -16.53
CA ALA A 203 -2.87 -9.14 -16.13
C ALA A 203 -2.82 -7.81 -16.89
N HIS A 204 -3.11 -7.85 -18.20
CA HIS A 204 -3.22 -6.64 -19.00
C HIS A 204 -4.38 -5.74 -18.56
N GLU A 205 -5.53 -6.29 -18.17
CA GLU A 205 -6.66 -5.53 -17.62
C GLU A 205 -6.29 -4.83 -16.31
N LEU A 206 -5.62 -5.54 -15.39
CA LEU A 206 -5.09 -4.97 -14.16
C LEU A 206 -4.15 -3.79 -14.46
N VAL A 207 -3.17 -3.98 -15.36
CA VAL A 207 -2.22 -2.92 -15.73
C VAL A 207 -2.93 -1.74 -16.42
N LYS A 208 -3.94 -2.01 -17.26
CA LYS A 208 -4.76 -0.95 -17.89
C LYS A 208 -5.50 -0.13 -16.84
N LYS A 209 -6.13 -0.79 -15.86
CA LYS A 209 -6.83 -0.10 -14.78
C LYS A 209 -5.87 0.73 -13.90
N PHE A 210 -4.72 0.16 -13.57
CA PHE A 210 -3.64 0.87 -12.86
C PHE A 210 -3.26 2.15 -13.61
N ALA A 211 -3.04 2.06 -14.93
CA ALA A 211 -2.65 3.20 -15.74
C ALA A 211 -3.77 4.23 -15.88
N SER A 212 -5.04 3.81 -16.04
CA SER A 212 -6.17 4.73 -16.17
C SER A 212 -6.40 5.52 -14.89
N PHE A 213 -6.24 4.89 -13.72
CA PHE A 213 -6.36 5.55 -12.43
C PHE A 213 -5.35 6.69 -12.25
N ILE A 214 -4.10 6.52 -12.70
CA ILE A 214 -3.07 7.57 -12.67
C ILE A 214 -3.41 8.71 -13.64
N LYS A 215 -3.93 8.39 -14.82
CA LYS A 215 -4.31 9.40 -15.83
C LYS A 215 -5.52 10.22 -15.39
N GLY A 216 -6.42 9.61 -14.63
CA GLY A 216 -7.72 10.17 -14.27
C GLY A 216 -8.79 9.98 -15.35
N ASP A 217 -8.65 8.93 -16.16
CA ASP A 217 -9.59 8.50 -17.21
C ASP A 217 -10.66 7.54 -16.65
#